data_AF-A0AAW2ZGN7-F1
#
_entry.id   AF-A0AAW2ZGN7-F1
#
_cell.length_a   1.000
_cell.length_b   1.000
_cell.length_c   1.000
_cell.angle_alpha   90.00
_cell.angle_beta   90.00
_cell.angle_gamma   90.00
#
_symmetry.space_group_name_H-M   'P 1'
#
loop_
_entity.id
_entity.type
_entity.pdbx_description
1 polymer ?
#
loop_
_entity_poly.entity_id
_entity_poly.type
_entity_poly.pdbx_seq_one_letter_code
_entity_poly.pdbx_strand_id
1 'polypeptide(L)'
;MCLYLTHFTEFRVGEWNGKSHPFRRGPFLAELELTHRTSASGEKIVIPSLLSTYFIKFCNKSIGYQDMKPYLVHATPTFLSQLVIPVQDPFQQIPYKINQRFVHLCIINLTRDRKMQRHLDQPLDVQQLIQEYKDALPFGSKLVKTENQHGDDFLLLAAHNMGSPSRVITFKCLLIRLYSVLGASGGQRIFQTFMTGLELKHIQWETLSHLIWNELGGAYGNYKKQKQVNDKILEFYFGEHLKDTPELTALPYRTGAYSKFKHRLDRSYQVHQSQIQMAYLELVRMRSKTILLQKLEDLNVQLKQYQKMDHVSDKLDSLLVQGDDAWTKLFESNKNVLNGSIQSAYTSVELLVNDAVENLKTNSE
;
A
#
# COMPACT_ATOMS: atom_id res chain seq x y z
N MET A 1 -3.93 2.16 38.40
CA MET A 1 -4.38 2.62 37.06
C MET A 1 -4.99 1.47 36.25
N CYS A 2 -4.34 0.30 36.13
CA CYS A 2 -4.89 -0.85 35.40
C CYS A 2 -6.28 -1.30 35.86
N LEU A 3 -6.52 -1.48 37.16
CA LEU A 3 -7.84 -1.91 37.69
C LEU A 3 -8.99 -0.96 37.32
N TYR A 4 -8.73 0.35 37.31
CA TYR A 4 -9.74 1.35 36.93
C TYR A 4 -10.06 1.29 35.42
N LEU A 5 -9.04 1.06 34.59
CA LEU A 5 -9.19 0.90 33.15
C LEU A 5 -9.92 -0.39 32.80
N THR A 6 -9.63 -1.51 33.48
CA THR A 6 -10.34 -2.78 33.30
C THR A 6 -11.81 -2.64 33.66
N HIS A 7 -12.11 -2.06 34.82
CA HIS A 7 -13.50 -1.82 35.24
C HIS A 7 -14.22 -0.86 34.29
N PHE A 8 -13.52 0.12 33.72
CA PHE A 8 -14.09 1.02 32.72
C PHE A 8 -14.39 0.29 31.39
N THR A 9 -13.47 -0.53 30.89
CA THR A 9 -13.71 -1.31 29.66
C THR A 9 -14.83 -2.32 29.84
N GLU A 10 -14.86 -3.03 30.96
CA GLU A 10 -15.93 -3.98 31.30
C GLU A 10 -17.29 -3.28 31.41
N PHE A 11 -17.34 -2.12 32.08
CA PHE A 11 -18.54 -1.29 32.14
C PHE A 11 -19.01 -0.89 30.74
N ARG A 12 -18.09 -0.40 29.89
CA ARG A 12 -18.41 0.01 28.53
C ARG A 12 -18.86 -1.17 27.68
N VAL A 13 -18.26 -2.35 27.81
CA VAL A 13 -18.72 -3.57 27.11
C VAL A 13 -20.10 -3.98 27.62
N GLY A 14 -20.32 -3.92 28.93
CA GLY A 14 -21.61 -4.16 29.59
C GLY A 14 -22.72 -3.24 29.08
N GLU A 15 -22.45 -1.94 28.89
CA GLU A 15 -23.41 -0.97 28.33
C GLU A 15 -23.92 -1.38 26.93
N TRP A 16 -23.12 -2.12 26.17
CA TRP A 16 -23.44 -2.53 24.81
C TRP A 16 -23.83 -4.00 24.72
N ASN A 17 -23.63 -4.82 25.76
CA ASN A 17 -24.12 -6.19 25.81
C ASN A 17 -25.66 -6.18 25.96
N GLY A 18 -26.37 -6.76 24.98
CA GLY A 18 -27.83 -6.89 25.01
C GLY A 18 -28.62 -5.80 24.27
N LYS A 19 -27.98 -4.77 23.70
CA LYS A 19 -28.67 -3.75 22.87
C LYS A 19 -28.83 -4.22 21.43
N SER A 20 -30.03 -4.05 20.85
CA SER A 20 -30.41 -4.63 19.56
C SER A 20 -29.96 -3.85 18.30
N HIS A 21 -29.24 -2.73 18.44
CA HIS A 21 -28.83 -1.92 17.28
C HIS A 21 -27.58 -1.07 17.53
N PRO A 22 -26.80 -0.81 16.45
CA PRO A 22 -25.61 -1.58 16.15
C PRO A 22 -24.56 -1.51 17.26
N PHE A 23 -24.03 -2.68 17.66
CA PHE A 23 -22.91 -2.75 18.62
C PHE A 23 -21.75 -1.86 18.18
N ARG A 24 -21.28 -1.00 19.10
CA ARG A 24 -20.05 -0.25 18.87
C ARG A 24 -18.87 -1.21 18.96
N ARG A 25 -18.02 -1.22 17.93
CA ARG A 25 -16.78 -2.04 17.89
C ARG A 25 -15.75 -1.57 18.91
N GLY A 26 -15.66 -0.25 19.10
CA GLY A 26 -14.63 0.40 19.92
C GLY A 26 -14.46 -0.17 21.33
N PRO A 27 -15.52 -0.38 22.13
CA PRO A 27 -15.41 -0.98 23.45
C PRO A 27 -14.78 -2.38 23.46
N PHE A 28 -15.16 -3.26 22.52
CA PHE A 28 -14.60 -4.61 22.42
C PHE A 28 -13.14 -4.61 21.93
N LEU A 29 -12.80 -3.68 21.02
CA LEU A 29 -11.40 -3.46 20.62
C LEU A 29 -10.56 -2.88 21.76
N ALA A 30 -11.12 -1.99 22.57
CA ALA A 30 -10.43 -1.44 23.73
C ALA A 30 -10.15 -2.51 24.79
N GLU A 31 -11.07 -3.46 24.99
CA GLU A 31 -10.86 -4.62 25.87
C GLU A 31 -9.73 -5.54 25.35
N LEU A 32 -9.73 -5.85 24.05
CA LEU A 32 -8.65 -6.58 23.39
C LEU A 32 -7.30 -5.86 23.50
N GLU A 33 -7.27 -4.55 23.24
CA GLU A 33 -6.07 -3.72 23.30
C GLU A 33 -5.53 -3.61 24.73
N LEU A 34 -6.40 -3.43 25.72
CA LEU A 34 -6.01 -3.37 27.12
C LEU A 34 -5.38 -4.70 27.54
N THR A 35 -6.03 -5.82 27.21
CA THR A 35 -5.53 -7.17 27.54
C THR A 35 -4.23 -7.47 26.79
N HIS A 36 -4.10 -7.04 25.53
CA HIS A 36 -2.87 -7.17 24.75
C HIS A 36 -1.69 -6.46 25.43
N ARG A 37 -1.89 -5.22 25.88
CA ARG A 37 -0.85 -4.44 26.56
C ARG A 37 -0.52 -4.96 27.95
N THR A 38 -1.51 -5.47 28.71
CA THR A 38 -1.27 -6.02 30.06
C THR A 38 -0.73 -7.46 30.04
N SER A 39 -0.95 -8.21 28.96
CA SER A 39 -0.35 -9.55 28.79
C SER A 39 1.18 -9.52 28.73
N ALA A 40 1.78 -8.39 28.35
CA ALA A 40 3.22 -8.17 28.41
C ALA A 40 3.77 -8.10 29.85
N SER A 41 2.90 -7.89 30.85
CA SER A 41 3.25 -7.79 32.28
C SER A 41 3.05 -9.07 33.09
N GLY A 42 2.71 -10.20 32.46
CA GLY A 42 2.71 -11.53 33.09
C GLY A 42 1.40 -12.00 33.72
N GLU A 43 0.28 -11.29 33.55
CA GLU A 43 -1.05 -11.76 33.98
C GLU A 43 -1.76 -12.63 32.94
N LYS A 44 -2.66 -13.50 33.43
CA LYS A 44 -3.31 -14.61 32.71
C LYS A 44 -3.99 -14.20 31.39
N ILE A 45 -3.73 -15.01 30.38
CA ILE A 45 -4.17 -14.90 28.98
C ILE A 45 -5.70 -15.08 28.86
N VAL A 46 -6.45 -13.98 28.78
CA VAL A 46 -7.91 -13.96 28.46
C VAL A 46 -8.16 -13.64 26.97
N ILE A 47 -7.12 -13.32 26.20
CA ILE A 47 -7.24 -12.89 24.80
C ILE A 47 -8.01 -13.89 23.89
N PRO A 48 -7.81 -15.22 23.99
CA PRO A 48 -8.56 -16.18 23.18
C PRO A 48 -10.09 -16.07 23.35
N SER A 49 -10.61 -16.00 24.59
CA SER A 49 -12.07 -15.91 24.80
C SER A 49 -12.64 -14.57 24.30
N LEU A 50 -11.88 -13.48 24.43
CA LEU A 50 -12.24 -12.17 23.87
C LEU A 50 -12.26 -12.19 22.34
N LEU A 51 -11.28 -12.84 21.70
CA LEU A 51 -11.25 -13.00 20.24
C LEU A 51 -12.44 -13.81 19.73
N SER A 52 -12.85 -14.89 20.42
CA SER A 52 -14.06 -15.64 20.07
C SER A 52 -15.31 -14.76 20.16
N THR A 53 -15.42 -13.98 21.23
CA THR A 53 -16.55 -13.07 21.44
C THR A 53 -16.61 -12.00 20.35
N TYR A 54 -15.44 -11.44 19.99
CA TYR A 54 -15.31 -10.47 18.90
C TYR A 54 -15.72 -11.08 17.56
N PHE A 55 -15.23 -12.29 17.28
CA PHE A 55 -15.48 -12.99 16.02
C PHE A 55 -16.98 -13.19 15.79
N ILE A 56 -17.70 -13.71 16.78
CA ILE A 56 -19.15 -13.94 16.70
C ILE A 56 -19.92 -12.64 16.44
N LYS A 57 -19.47 -11.52 17.01
CA LYS A 57 -20.18 -10.24 16.93
C LYS A 57 -19.89 -9.44 15.66
N PHE A 58 -18.67 -9.53 15.11
CA PHE A 58 -18.20 -8.57 14.10
C PHE A 58 -17.60 -9.18 12.83
N CYS A 59 -17.30 -10.49 12.79
CA CYS A 59 -16.73 -11.11 11.59
C CYS A 59 -17.75 -11.39 10.48
N ASN A 60 -19.02 -11.07 10.71
CA ASN A 60 -20.02 -10.97 9.65
C ASN A 60 -19.92 -9.68 8.81
N LYS A 61 -18.83 -8.91 8.99
CA LYS A 61 -18.48 -7.70 8.23
C LYS A 61 -17.08 -7.85 7.66
N SER A 62 -16.81 -7.18 6.53
CA SER A 62 -15.51 -7.21 5.83
C SER A 62 -14.30 -6.84 6.70
N ILE A 63 -14.51 -6.00 7.71
CA ILE A 63 -13.44 -5.47 8.59
C ILE A 63 -13.01 -6.44 9.70
N GLY A 64 -13.77 -7.50 9.98
CA GLY A 64 -13.56 -8.36 11.15
C GLY A 64 -12.15 -8.94 11.24
N TYR A 65 -11.58 -9.39 10.11
CA TYR A 65 -10.20 -9.88 10.08
C TYR A 65 -9.17 -8.77 10.35
N GLN A 66 -9.32 -7.58 9.76
CA GLN A 66 -8.37 -6.47 9.96
C GLN A 66 -8.33 -6.01 11.42
N ASP A 67 -9.50 -5.95 12.06
CA ASP A 67 -9.64 -5.62 13.48
C ASP A 67 -8.96 -6.66 14.39
N MET A 68 -9.04 -7.95 14.05
CA MET A 68 -8.45 -9.04 14.85
C MET A 68 -6.95 -9.25 14.59
N LYS A 69 -6.46 -8.94 13.38
CA LYS A 69 -5.09 -9.24 12.93
C LYS A 69 -3.99 -8.85 13.94
N PRO A 70 -4.00 -7.66 14.58
CA PRO A 70 -2.95 -7.27 15.53
C PRO A 70 -2.85 -8.19 16.74
N TYR A 71 -3.98 -8.79 17.16
CA TYR A 71 -4.10 -9.57 18.38
C TYR A 71 -3.81 -11.07 18.17
N LEU A 72 -3.68 -11.52 16.92
CA LEU A 72 -3.45 -12.94 16.58
C LEU A 72 -2.09 -13.46 17.05
N VAL A 73 -1.15 -12.59 17.41
CA VAL A 73 0.13 -12.99 18.01
C VAL A 73 -0.05 -13.78 19.31
N HIS A 74 -1.18 -13.59 20.01
CA HIS A 74 -1.52 -14.31 21.24
C HIS A 74 -2.44 -15.52 21.01
N ALA A 75 -2.88 -15.77 19.77
CA ALA A 75 -3.76 -16.88 19.46
C ALA A 75 -2.97 -18.19 19.47
N THR A 76 -3.40 -19.14 20.31
CA THR A 76 -2.79 -20.47 20.28
C THR A 76 -3.23 -21.25 19.04
N PRO A 77 -2.41 -22.22 18.59
CA PRO A 77 -2.74 -23.06 17.44
C PRO A 77 -4.04 -23.85 17.61
N THR A 78 -4.33 -24.26 18.84
CA THR A 78 -5.56 -24.94 19.23
C THR A 78 -6.76 -24.00 19.21
N PHE A 79 -6.59 -22.75 19.64
CA PHE A 79 -7.65 -21.73 19.60
C PHE A 79 -8.14 -21.45 18.18
N LEU A 80 -7.23 -21.27 17.22
CA LEU A 80 -7.63 -21.04 15.82
C LEU A 80 -8.37 -22.25 15.24
N SER A 81 -7.94 -23.47 15.57
CA SER A 81 -8.69 -24.67 15.18
C SER A 81 -10.07 -24.72 15.84
N GLN A 82 -10.19 -24.38 17.13
CA GLN A 82 -11.46 -24.31 17.86
C GLN A 82 -12.37 -23.16 17.42
N LEU A 83 -11.84 -22.10 16.81
CA LEU A 83 -12.60 -20.98 16.29
C LEU A 83 -13.11 -21.26 14.86
N VAL A 84 -12.39 -22.08 14.09
CA VAL A 84 -12.74 -22.45 12.71
C VAL A 84 -13.74 -23.63 12.65
N ILE A 85 -13.59 -24.64 13.52
CA ILE A 85 -14.41 -25.87 13.50
C ILE A 85 -15.92 -25.61 13.76
N PRO A 86 -16.35 -24.84 14.78
CA PRO A 86 -17.76 -24.59 15.06
C PRO A 86 -18.44 -23.69 14.02
N VAL A 87 -17.68 -23.09 13.10
CA VAL A 87 -18.17 -22.17 12.07
C VAL A 87 -18.33 -22.87 10.73
N GLN A 88 -17.92 -24.15 10.61
CA GLN A 88 -18.22 -24.95 9.42
C GLN A 88 -19.59 -25.64 9.51
N ASP A 89 -20.01 -26.05 10.71
CA ASP A 89 -21.21 -26.89 10.91
C ASP A 89 -22.55 -26.13 10.81
N PRO A 90 -22.74 -24.94 11.43
CA PRO A 90 -23.99 -24.17 11.32
C PRO A 90 -24.19 -23.50 9.95
N PHE A 91 -23.15 -23.44 9.11
CA PHE A 91 -23.13 -22.65 7.87
C PHE A 91 -23.40 -23.49 6.63
N GLN A 92 -23.37 -24.82 6.72
CA GLN A 92 -23.75 -25.73 5.64
C GLN A 92 -25.28 -25.85 5.46
N GLN A 93 -26.08 -25.46 6.46
CA GLN A 93 -27.54 -25.72 6.48
C GLN A 93 -28.43 -24.47 6.31
N ILE A 94 -27.87 -23.28 6.18
CA ILE A 94 -28.62 -22.02 6.09
C ILE A 94 -28.43 -21.44 4.68
N PRO A 95 -29.49 -20.92 4.00
CA PRO A 95 -29.34 -20.27 2.71
C PRO A 95 -28.27 -19.18 2.77
N TYR A 96 -27.24 -19.33 1.93
CA TYR A 96 -26.05 -18.49 1.81
C TYR A 96 -26.41 -17.00 1.84
N LYS A 97 -26.13 -16.29 2.95
CA LYS A 97 -26.32 -14.84 3.09
C LYS A 97 -24.97 -14.12 3.01
N ILE A 98 -24.94 -12.88 2.51
CA ILE A 98 -23.73 -12.04 2.39
C ILE A 98 -22.89 -12.02 3.69
N ASN A 99 -23.55 -11.92 4.85
CA ASN A 99 -22.92 -11.92 6.16
C ASN A 99 -22.09 -13.19 6.45
N GLN A 100 -22.52 -14.35 5.96
CA GLN A 100 -21.81 -15.61 6.14
C GLN A 100 -20.54 -15.66 5.28
N ARG A 101 -20.52 -14.98 4.12
CA ARG A 101 -19.33 -14.89 3.28
C ARG A 101 -18.21 -14.09 3.94
N PHE A 102 -18.55 -12.99 4.62
CA PHE A 102 -17.55 -12.24 5.39
C PHE A 102 -16.95 -13.07 6.52
N VAL A 103 -17.75 -13.91 7.17
CA VAL A 103 -17.25 -14.87 8.17
C VAL A 103 -16.31 -15.88 7.52
N HIS A 104 -16.72 -16.48 6.39
CA HIS A 104 -15.90 -17.44 5.66
C HIS A 104 -14.56 -16.82 5.22
N LEU A 105 -14.60 -15.63 4.63
CA LEU A 105 -13.43 -14.87 4.22
C LEU A 105 -12.51 -14.55 5.41
N CYS A 106 -13.09 -14.18 6.56
CA CYS A 106 -12.33 -13.97 7.80
C CYS A 106 -11.57 -15.25 8.20
N ILE A 107 -12.24 -16.41 8.19
CA ILE A 107 -11.64 -17.71 8.49
C ILE A 107 -10.48 -18.04 7.54
N ILE A 108 -10.66 -17.82 6.23
CA ILE A 108 -9.61 -18.09 5.24
C ILE A 108 -8.39 -17.20 5.52
N ASN A 109 -8.61 -15.91 5.78
CA ASN A 109 -7.53 -14.97 6.09
C ASN A 109 -6.79 -15.32 7.39
N LEU A 110 -7.52 -15.71 8.44
CA LEU A 110 -6.94 -16.20 9.70
C LEU A 110 -6.10 -17.47 9.48
N THR A 111 -6.60 -18.39 8.66
CA THR A 111 -5.91 -19.64 8.33
C THR A 111 -4.64 -19.36 7.50
N ARG A 112 -4.72 -18.43 6.54
CA ARG A 112 -3.60 -17.99 5.72
C ARG A 112 -2.50 -17.37 6.58
N ASP A 113 -2.82 -16.42 7.45
CA ASP A 113 -1.83 -15.79 8.34
C ASP A 113 -1.13 -16.82 9.23
N ARG A 114 -1.85 -17.82 9.72
CA ARG A 114 -1.26 -18.92 10.49
C ARG A 114 -0.30 -19.77 9.67
N LYS A 115 -0.66 -20.11 8.43
CA LYS A 115 0.23 -20.88 7.53
C LYS A 115 1.50 -20.10 7.24
N MET A 116 1.37 -18.79 6.99
CA MET A 116 2.50 -17.88 6.78
C MET A 116 3.44 -17.81 7.98
N GLN A 117 2.91 -17.65 9.20
CA GLN A 117 3.69 -17.65 10.44
C GLN A 117 4.45 -18.96 10.70
N ARG A 118 4.02 -20.07 10.09
CA ARG A 118 4.59 -21.41 10.29
C ARG A 118 5.39 -21.92 9.11
N HIS A 119 5.56 -21.13 8.04
CA HIS A 119 6.17 -21.57 6.78
C HIS A 119 5.53 -22.89 6.27
N LEU A 120 4.21 -23.03 6.42
CA LEU A 120 3.49 -24.21 5.94
C LEU A 120 3.07 -23.98 4.48
N ASP A 121 3.78 -24.62 3.55
CA ASP A 121 3.66 -24.45 2.09
C ASP A 121 2.40 -25.07 1.46
N GLN A 122 1.34 -25.36 2.22
CA GLN A 122 0.12 -25.88 1.62
C GLN A 122 -0.69 -24.73 0.99
N PRO A 123 -0.76 -24.64 -0.36
CA PRO A 123 -1.52 -23.59 -1.03
C PRO A 123 -3.01 -23.71 -0.66
N LEU A 124 -3.73 -22.59 -0.67
CA LEU A 124 -5.19 -22.64 -0.61
C LEU A 124 -5.72 -23.29 -1.88
N ASP A 125 -6.88 -23.94 -1.77
CA ASP A 125 -7.57 -24.51 -2.94
C ASP A 125 -8.14 -23.36 -3.80
N VAL A 126 -7.43 -23.08 -4.89
CA VAL A 126 -7.79 -22.04 -5.86
C VAL A 126 -9.13 -22.34 -6.52
N GLN A 127 -9.46 -23.61 -6.77
CA GLN A 127 -10.73 -23.97 -7.41
C GLN A 127 -11.91 -23.68 -6.47
N GLN A 128 -11.75 -24.01 -5.19
CA GLN A 128 -12.73 -23.67 -4.16
C GLN A 128 -12.93 -22.15 -4.05
N LEU A 129 -11.85 -21.36 -4.01
CA LEU A 129 -11.93 -19.89 -3.96
C LEU A 129 -12.64 -19.28 -5.19
N ILE A 130 -12.38 -19.81 -6.38
CA ILE A 130 -13.06 -19.39 -7.61
C ILE A 130 -14.55 -19.76 -7.55
N GLN A 131 -14.89 -20.93 -7.01
CA GLN A 131 -16.28 -21.33 -6.85
C GLN A 131 -17.02 -20.39 -5.87
N GLU A 132 -16.39 -20.05 -4.74
CA GLU A 132 -16.93 -19.09 -3.78
C GLU A 132 -17.17 -17.71 -4.39
N TYR A 133 -16.26 -17.24 -5.26
CA TYR A 133 -16.47 -16.02 -6.03
C TYR A 133 -17.69 -16.13 -6.95
N LYS A 134 -17.82 -17.22 -7.72
CA LYS A 134 -18.96 -17.45 -8.63
C LYS A 134 -20.28 -17.47 -7.87
N ASP A 135 -20.31 -18.16 -6.74
CA ASP A 135 -21.50 -18.26 -5.89
C ASP A 135 -21.86 -16.91 -5.25
N ALA A 136 -20.92 -15.97 -5.17
CA ALA A 136 -21.15 -14.62 -4.64
C ALA A 136 -21.74 -13.65 -5.66
N LEU A 137 -21.57 -13.90 -6.97
CA LEU A 137 -22.02 -12.99 -8.04
C LEU A 137 -23.53 -12.67 -8.01
N PRO A 138 -24.46 -13.63 -7.76
CA PRO A 138 -25.89 -13.32 -7.76
C PRO A 138 -26.31 -12.28 -6.71
N PHE A 139 -25.59 -12.20 -5.58
CA PHE A 139 -25.88 -11.26 -4.51
C PHE A 139 -25.56 -9.81 -4.91
N GLY A 140 -24.63 -9.62 -5.85
CA GLY A 140 -24.26 -8.31 -6.35
C GLY A 140 -25.15 -7.77 -7.47
N SER A 141 -26.22 -8.48 -7.83
CA SER A 141 -27.15 -8.07 -8.89
C SER A 141 -27.80 -6.69 -8.67
N LYS A 142 -27.90 -6.26 -7.40
CA LYS A 142 -28.45 -4.95 -7.01
C LYS A 142 -27.38 -3.91 -6.67
N LEU A 143 -26.09 -4.26 -6.74
CA LEU A 143 -25.01 -3.33 -6.44
C LEU A 143 -24.88 -2.29 -7.54
N VAL A 144 -24.45 -1.09 -7.15
CA VAL A 144 -24.09 -0.06 -8.12
C VAL A 144 -22.78 -0.46 -8.79
N LYS A 145 -22.58 -0.06 -10.05
CA LYS A 145 -21.35 -0.37 -10.82
C LYS A 145 -20.04 0.05 -10.13
N THR A 146 -20.11 0.98 -9.18
CA THR A 146 -18.96 1.49 -8.42
C THR A 146 -18.67 0.71 -7.15
N GLU A 147 -19.57 -0.20 -6.74
CA GLU A 147 -19.39 -1.02 -5.55
C GLU A 147 -18.67 -2.32 -5.88
N ASN A 148 -17.79 -2.76 -4.98
CA ASN A 148 -17.12 -4.05 -5.10
C ASN A 148 -18.15 -5.18 -4.93
N GLN A 149 -17.96 -6.27 -5.66
CA GLN A 149 -18.76 -7.48 -5.49
C GLN A 149 -18.43 -8.13 -4.16
N HIS A 150 -19.43 -8.79 -3.56
CA HIS A 150 -19.28 -9.47 -2.27
C HIS A 150 -18.26 -10.63 -2.27
N GLY A 151 -17.85 -11.10 -3.45
CA GLY A 151 -16.88 -12.19 -3.61
C GLY A 151 -15.50 -11.75 -4.10
N ASP A 152 -15.27 -10.47 -4.37
CA ASP A 152 -14.02 -9.99 -5.01
C ASP A 152 -12.77 -10.40 -4.23
N ASP A 153 -12.86 -10.39 -2.89
CA ASP A 153 -11.76 -10.79 -2.02
C ASP A 153 -11.36 -12.27 -2.17
N PHE A 154 -12.29 -13.18 -2.50
CA PHE A 154 -11.96 -14.58 -2.78
C PHE A 154 -11.11 -14.71 -4.05
N LEU A 155 -11.42 -13.91 -5.07
CA LEU A 155 -10.66 -13.90 -6.32
C LEU A 155 -9.27 -13.27 -6.12
N LEU A 156 -9.16 -12.22 -5.30
CA LEU A 156 -7.87 -11.66 -4.90
C LEU A 156 -7.03 -12.70 -4.15
N LEU A 157 -7.63 -13.45 -3.21
CA LEU A 157 -6.95 -14.54 -2.51
C LEU A 157 -6.51 -15.65 -3.45
N ALA A 158 -7.35 -16.05 -4.40
CA ALA A 158 -7.00 -17.05 -5.41
C ALA A 158 -5.77 -16.59 -6.22
N ALA A 159 -5.76 -15.34 -6.68
CA ALA A 159 -4.65 -14.78 -7.43
C ALA A 159 -3.35 -14.67 -6.62
N HIS A 160 -3.41 -14.37 -5.32
CA HIS A 160 -2.22 -14.40 -4.45
C HIS A 160 -1.65 -15.82 -4.34
N ASN A 161 -2.50 -16.84 -4.16
CA ASN A 161 -2.04 -18.23 -4.08
C ASN A 161 -1.44 -18.76 -5.38
N MET A 162 -1.85 -18.22 -6.53
CA MET A 162 -1.32 -18.60 -7.85
C MET A 162 0.06 -17.98 -8.16
N GLY A 163 0.69 -17.28 -7.22
CA GLY A 163 2.04 -16.74 -7.38
C GLY A 163 2.11 -15.23 -7.61
N SER A 164 1.07 -14.46 -7.25
CA SER A 164 1.22 -13.01 -7.14
C SER A 164 1.86 -12.66 -5.78
N PRO A 165 3.09 -12.13 -5.76
CA PRO A 165 3.87 -11.97 -4.53
C PRO A 165 3.39 -10.82 -3.61
N SER A 166 2.25 -10.18 -3.89
CA SER A 166 1.81 -8.98 -3.18
C SER A 166 0.32 -8.98 -2.85
N ARG A 167 -0.06 -8.66 -1.60
CA ARG A 167 -1.48 -8.38 -1.27
C ARG A 167 -1.86 -7.07 -1.90
N VAL A 168 -2.39 -7.16 -3.11
CA VAL A 168 -2.93 -6.01 -3.81
C VAL A 168 -4.39 -5.82 -3.44
N ILE A 169 -4.74 -4.59 -3.06
CA ILE A 169 -6.08 -4.21 -2.57
C ILE A 169 -7.10 -4.08 -3.73
N THR A 170 -6.65 -3.92 -4.98
CA THR A 170 -7.53 -3.79 -6.15
C THR A 170 -7.07 -4.65 -7.33
N PHE A 171 -8.01 -5.18 -8.12
CA PHE A 171 -7.70 -5.95 -9.33
C PHE A 171 -6.85 -5.19 -10.34
N LYS A 172 -7.05 -3.87 -10.48
CA LYS A 172 -6.30 -3.05 -11.43
C LYS A 172 -4.82 -2.96 -11.07
N CYS A 173 -4.50 -2.76 -9.79
CA CYS A 173 -3.11 -2.78 -9.33
C CYS A 173 -2.47 -4.18 -9.47
N LEU A 174 -3.26 -5.25 -9.31
CA LEU A 174 -2.80 -6.63 -9.50
C LEU A 174 -2.47 -6.89 -10.97
N LEU A 175 -3.34 -6.45 -11.88
CA LEU A 175 -3.14 -6.55 -13.32
C LEU A 175 -1.91 -5.78 -13.78
N ILE A 176 -1.69 -4.56 -13.26
CA ILE A 176 -0.48 -3.77 -13.54
C ILE A 176 0.78 -4.59 -13.24
N ARG A 177 0.83 -5.24 -12.08
CA ARG A 177 1.96 -6.08 -11.68
C ARG A 177 2.10 -7.34 -12.53
N LEU A 178 1.00 -8.02 -12.79
CA LEU A 178 1.00 -9.22 -13.63
C LEU A 178 1.52 -8.89 -15.03
N TYR A 179 1.03 -7.80 -15.63
CA TYR A 179 1.52 -7.33 -16.92
C TYR A 179 2.99 -6.91 -16.87
N SER A 180 3.45 -6.41 -15.73
CA SER A 180 4.87 -6.12 -15.49
C SER A 180 5.74 -7.36 -15.59
N VAL A 181 5.39 -8.39 -14.82
CA VAL A 181 6.14 -9.65 -14.80
C VAL A 181 6.10 -10.34 -16.17
N LEU A 182 4.96 -10.26 -16.87
CA LEU A 182 4.79 -10.86 -18.19
C LEU A 182 5.40 -10.03 -19.34
N GLY A 183 5.86 -8.80 -19.08
CA GLY A 183 6.34 -7.90 -20.13
C GLY A 183 5.28 -7.53 -21.18
N ALA A 184 4.01 -7.56 -20.81
CA ALA A 184 2.90 -7.54 -21.76
C ALA A 184 2.89 -6.27 -22.63
N SER A 185 3.06 -6.47 -23.94
CA SER A 185 3.01 -5.41 -24.96
C SER A 185 3.99 -4.25 -24.74
N GLY A 186 5.21 -4.54 -24.25
CA GLY A 186 6.25 -3.51 -24.04
C GLY A 186 5.78 -2.37 -23.14
N GLY A 187 5.02 -2.71 -22.09
CA GLY A 187 4.47 -1.76 -21.13
C GLY A 187 3.21 -0.99 -21.58
N GLN A 188 2.63 -1.27 -22.77
CA GLN A 188 1.39 -0.61 -23.21
C GLN A 188 0.19 -0.90 -22.30
N ARG A 189 -0.02 -2.16 -21.92
CA ARG A 189 -1.17 -2.56 -21.09
C ARG A 189 -1.07 -1.99 -19.68
N ILE A 190 0.15 -1.96 -19.14
CA ILE A 190 0.49 -1.34 -17.85
C ILE A 190 0.14 0.14 -17.88
N PHE A 191 0.66 0.86 -18.88
CA PHE A 191 0.41 2.28 -19.06
C PHE A 191 -1.08 2.60 -19.20
N GLN A 192 -1.82 1.85 -20.03
CA GLN A 192 -3.25 2.07 -20.21
C GLN A 192 -4.03 1.83 -18.90
N THR A 193 -3.74 0.73 -18.21
CA THR A 193 -4.42 0.39 -16.95
C THR A 193 -4.14 1.43 -15.87
N PHE A 194 -2.90 1.93 -15.79
CA PHE A 194 -2.52 2.94 -14.81
C PHE A 194 -3.10 4.32 -15.13
N MET A 195 -2.94 4.80 -16.37
CA MET A 195 -3.35 6.17 -16.74
C MET A 195 -4.87 6.34 -16.84
N THR A 196 -5.55 5.36 -17.43
CA THR A 196 -7.00 5.45 -17.69
C THR A 196 -7.83 4.57 -16.77
N GLY A 197 -7.27 3.45 -16.31
CA GLY A 197 -8.00 2.51 -15.48
C GLY A 197 -8.11 2.97 -14.03
N LEU A 198 -7.05 3.53 -13.44
CA LEU A 198 -7.05 3.95 -12.03
C LEU A 198 -7.62 5.37 -11.81
N GLU A 199 -7.71 6.19 -12.87
CA GLU A 199 -8.22 7.57 -12.80
C GLU A 199 -7.54 8.41 -11.71
N LEU A 200 -6.20 8.36 -11.66
CA LEU A 200 -5.41 8.99 -10.61
C LEU A 200 -5.54 10.52 -10.61
N LYS A 201 -5.60 11.10 -9.41
CA LYS A 201 -5.71 12.55 -9.18
C LYS A 201 -4.68 13.04 -8.15
N HIS A 202 -4.11 14.21 -8.42
CA HIS A 202 -3.29 14.99 -7.49
C HIS A 202 -2.22 14.14 -6.79
N ILE A 203 -2.28 14.05 -5.45
CA ILE A 203 -1.35 13.30 -4.60
C ILE A 203 -1.19 11.83 -4.98
N GLN A 204 -2.19 11.21 -5.63
CA GLN A 204 -2.11 9.81 -6.03
C GLN A 204 -1.04 9.55 -7.09
N TRP A 205 -0.69 10.56 -7.90
CA TRP A 205 0.43 10.47 -8.83
C TRP A 205 1.76 10.29 -8.09
N GLU A 206 1.91 10.93 -6.93
CA GLU A 206 3.10 10.79 -6.10
C GLU A 206 3.14 9.43 -5.39
N THR A 207 2.02 8.97 -4.82
CA THR A 207 2.01 7.75 -4.00
C THR A 207 2.03 6.45 -4.82
N LEU A 208 1.44 6.44 -6.03
CA LEU A 208 1.24 5.22 -6.83
C LEU A 208 2.14 5.08 -8.05
N SER A 209 2.86 6.13 -8.44
CA SER A 209 3.75 6.11 -9.63
C SER A 209 4.78 5.00 -9.62
N HIS A 210 5.22 4.56 -8.43
CA HIS A 210 6.14 3.43 -8.27
C HIS A 210 5.67 2.14 -8.94
N LEU A 211 4.36 1.94 -9.11
CA LEU A 211 3.81 0.74 -9.72
C LEU A 211 4.18 0.56 -11.20
N ILE A 212 4.55 1.64 -11.89
CA ILE A 212 4.83 1.65 -13.33
C ILE A 212 6.20 2.21 -13.68
N TRP A 213 6.84 2.85 -12.71
CA TRP A 213 8.04 3.66 -12.89
C TRP A 213 9.23 2.90 -13.47
N ASN A 214 9.67 1.83 -12.78
CA ASN A 214 10.83 1.02 -13.18
C ASN A 214 10.59 0.29 -14.51
N GLU A 215 9.33 0.07 -14.81
CA GLU A 215 8.87 -0.86 -15.83
C GLU A 215 8.87 -0.17 -17.20
N LEU A 216 8.28 1.04 -17.29
CA LEU A 216 8.14 1.73 -18.58
C LEU A 216 9.48 2.16 -19.19
N GLY A 217 10.35 2.79 -18.39
CA GLY A 217 11.62 3.33 -18.88
C GLY A 217 12.76 2.33 -18.89
N GLY A 218 12.96 1.66 -17.75
CA GLY A 218 14.05 0.72 -17.55
C GLY A 218 13.81 -0.60 -18.26
N ALA A 219 12.73 -1.30 -17.91
CA ALA A 219 12.49 -2.65 -18.40
C ALA A 219 12.00 -2.71 -19.87
N TYR A 220 11.18 -1.75 -20.30
CA TYR A 220 10.59 -1.77 -21.66
C TYR A 220 11.11 -0.72 -22.63
N GLY A 221 11.94 0.22 -22.19
CA GLY A 221 12.49 1.27 -23.04
C GLY A 221 11.45 2.22 -23.65
N ASN A 222 10.25 2.34 -23.05
CA ASN A 222 9.16 3.17 -23.55
C ASN A 222 9.22 4.60 -23.00
N TYR A 223 10.27 5.31 -23.38
CA TYR A 223 10.60 6.65 -22.92
C TYR A 223 9.52 7.71 -23.20
N LYS A 224 8.69 7.53 -24.26
CA LYS A 224 7.60 8.46 -24.56
C LYS A 224 6.50 8.42 -23.50
N LYS A 225 6.13 7.22 -23.05
CA LYS A 225 5.10 7.02 -22.02
C LYS A 225 5.62 7.37 -20.64
N GLN A 226 6.86 6.99 -20.35
CA GLN A 226 7.53 7.40 -19.11
C GLN A 226 7.53 8.93 -18.98
N LYS A 227 7.86 9.65 -20.06
CA LYS A 227 7.76 11.12 -20.07
C LYS A 227 6.37 11.60 -19.66
N GLN A 228 5.30 11.03 -20.22
CA GLN A 228 3.92 11.44 -19.91
C GLN A 228 3.56 11.24 -18.44
N VAL A 229 4.06 10.18 -17.81
CA VAL A 229 3.87 9.92 -16.36
C VAL A 229 4.64 10.95 -15.55
N ASN A 230 5.90 11.22 -15.90
CA ASN A 230 6.74 12.20 -15.21
C ASN A 230 6.13 13.60 -15.32
N ASP A 231 5.65 13.98 -16.51
CA ASP A 231 4.96 15.24 -16.74
C ASP A 231 3.77 15.41 -15.77
N LYS A 232 2.97 14.37 -15.54
CA LYS A 232 1.83 14.42 -14.60
C LYS A 232 2.25 14.60 -13.14
N ILE A 233 3.32 13.92 -12.71
CA ILE A 233 3.87 14.06 -11.35
C ILE A 233 4.39 15.48 -11.13
N LEU A 234 5.12 16.02 -12.10
CA LEU A 234 5.71 17.36 -12.02
C LEU A 234 4.66 18.46 -12.17
N GLU A 235 3.65 18.27 -13.03
CA GLU A 235 2.51 19.18 -13.20
C GLU A 235 1.76 19.35 -11.87
N PHE A 236 1.47 18.25 -11.17
CA PHE A 236 0.87 18.32 -9.83
C PHE A 236 1.78 19.05 -8.83
N TYR A 237 3.06 18.65 -8.75
CA TYR A 237 3.96 19.19 -7.73
C TYR A 237 4.24 20.68 -7.90
N PHE A 238 4.59 21.12 -9.12
CA PHE A 238 4.95 22.51 -9.39
C PHE A 238 3.73 23.39 -9.68
N GLY A 239 2.73 22.86 -10.37
CA GLY A 239 1.55 23.62 -10.80
C GLY A 239 0.55 23.86 -9.67
N GLU A 240 0.38 22.87 -8.79
CA GLU A 240 -0.62 22.91 -7.72
C GLU A 240 0.06 22.99 -6.35
N HIS A 241 0.80 21.95 -5.95
CA HIS A 241 1.29 21.85 -4.58
C HIS A 241 2.21 23.02 -4.18
N LEU A 242 3.27 23.30 -4.94
CA LEU A 242 4.23 24.35 -4.59
C LEU A 242 3.58 25.75 -4.60
N LYS A 243 2.61 25.96 -5.50
CA LYS A 243 1.91 27.24 -5.65
C LYS A 243 0.94 27.50 -4.50
N ASP A 244 0.21 26.48 -4.07
CA ASP A 244 -0.80 26.59 -3.02
C ASP A 244 -0.18 26.50 -1.61
N THR A 245 1.01 25.91 -1.48
CA THR A 245 1.70 25.71 -0.20
C THR A 245 1.87 26.99 0.63
N PRO A 246 2.34 28.14 0.09
CA PRO A 246 2.48 29.36 0.86
C PRO A 246 1.14 29.86 1.42
N GLU A 247 0.07 29.79 0.63
CA GLU A 247 -1.27 30.21 1.05
C GLU A 247 -1.83 29.27 2.11
N LEU A 248 -1.72 27.96 1.90
CA LEU A 248 -2.12 26.93 2.87
C LEU A 248 -1.29 26.99 4.16
N THR A 249 -0.06 27.50 4.10
CA THR A 249 0.78 27.72 5.29
C THR A 249 0.36 28.99 6.04
N ALA A 250 -0.03 30.05 5.33
CA ALA A 250 -0.48 31.30 5.93
C ALA A 250 -1.91 31.21 6.50
N LEU A 251 -2.77 30.38 5.91
CA LEU A 251 -4.19 30.27 6.27
C LEU A 251 -4.44 29.87 7.74
N PRO A 252 -3.73 28.89 8.33
CA PRO A 252 -3.83 28.58 9.75
C PRO A 252 -3.54 29.78 10.67
N TYR A 253 -2.58 30.64 10.30
CA TYR A 253 -2.27 31.85 11.08
C TYR A 253 -3.39 32.88 11.02
N ARG A 254 -4.04 33.02 9.85
CA ARG A 254 -5.19 33.92 9.66
C ARG A 254 -6.45 33.42 10.37
N THR A 255 -6.63 32.10 10.42
CA THR A 255 -7.85 31.45 10.94
C THR A 255 -7.73 30.97 12.38
N GLY A 256 -6.56 31.12 13.02
CA GLY A 256 -6.28 30.61 14.36
C GLY A 256 -6.24 29.07 14.46
N ALA A 257 -6.17 28.36 13.32
CA ALA A 257 -6.22 26.90 13.25
C ALA A 257 -4.83 26.25 13.36
N TYR A 258 -4.06 26.60 14.38
CA TYR A 258 -2.65 26.19 14.53
C TYR A 258 -2.43 24.67 14.60
N SER A 259 -3.44 23.89 15.01
CA SER A 259 -3.38 22.42 15.07
C SER A 259 -3.32 21.74 13.68
N LYS A 260 -3.67 22.45 12.61
CA LYS A 260 -3.64 21.96 11.23
C LYS A 260 -2.29 22.18 10.54
N PHE A 261 -1.31 22.73 11.25
CA PHE A 261 0.06 22.84 10.79
C PHE A 261 0.70 21.44 10.76
N LYS A 262 0.56 20.72 9.65
CA LYS A 262 1.13 19.37 9.48
C LYS A 262 1.85 19.20 8.15
N HIS A 263 2.83 18.30 8.19
CA HIS A 263 3.91 18.04 7.24
C HIS A 263 3.58 18.34 5.77
N ARG A 264 4.44 19.19 5.20
CA ARG A 264 4.48 19.56 3.79
C ARG A 264 4.94 18.37 2.95
N LEU A 265 4.54 18.32 1.67
CA LEU A 265 5.10 17.37 0.70
C LEU A 265 6.54 17.74 0.28
N ASP A 266 7.24 18.54 1.07
CA ASP A 266 8.63 18.92 0.82
C ASP A 266 9.48 17.64 0.74
N ARG A 267 10.39 17.60 -0.24
CA ARG A 267 11.39 16.53 -0.38
C ARG A 267 10.82 15.17 -0.80
N SER A 268 9.81 15.12 -1.65
CA SER A 268 9.26 13.87 -2.22
C SER A 268 10.28 13.12 -3.08
N TYR A 269 10.57 11.84 -2.78
CA TYR A 269 11.48 11.03 -3.61
C TYR A 269 11.03 10.96 -5.09
N GLN A 270 9.74 10.76 -5.33
CA GLN A 270 9.16 10.50 -6.66
C GLN A 270 9.20 11.74 -7.55
N VAL A 271 9.06 12.92 -6.95
CA VAL A 271 9.22 14.19 -7.65
C VAL A 271 10.66 14.36 -8.11
N HIS A 272 11.63 14.13 -7.22
CA HIS A 272 13.05 14.23 -7.54
C HIS A 272 13.44 13.23 -8.63
N GLN A 273 13.00 11.98 -8.49
CA GLN A 273 13.24 10.94 -9.48
C GLN A 273 12.66 11.33 -10.85
N SER A 274 11.50 12.00 -10.87
CA SER A 274 10.89 12.54 -12.09
C SER A 274 11.68 13.65 -12.75
N GLN A 275 12.25 14.56 -11.96
CA GLN A 275 13.12 15.61 -12.50
C GLN A 275 14.39 15.02 -13.13
N ILE A 276 15.05 14.08 -12.45
CA ILE A 276 16.26 13.41 -12.96
C ILE A 276 15.97 12.68 -14.26
N GLN A 277 14.86 11.93 -14.33
CA GLN A 277 14.53 11.18 -15.53
C GLN A 277 14.12 12.08 -16.68
N MET A 278 13.38 13.16 -16.41
CA MET A 278 13.06 14.15 -17.45
C MET A 278 14.34 14.75 -18.03
N ALA A 279 15.29 15.12 -17.16
CA ALA A 279 16.60 15.58 -17.59
C ALA A 279 17.34 14.54 -18.43
N TYR A 280 17.39 13.28 -17.98
CA TYR A 280 18.01 12.19 -18.71
C TYR A 280 17.37 12.00 -20.11
N LEU A 281 16.04 11.97 -20.18
CA LEU A 281 15.29 11.85 -21.43
C LEU A 281 15.54 13.00 -22.39
N GLU A 282 15.71 14.22 -21.87
CA GLU A 282 16.06 15.37 -22.67
C GLU A 282 17.49 15.27 -23.18
N LEU A 283 18.46 14.89 -22.34
CA LEU A 283 19.86 14.71 -22.71
C LEU A 283 20.01 13.69 -23.84
N VAL A 284 19.37 12.52 -23.73
CA VAL A 284 19.40 11.47 -24.76
C VAL A 284 18.83 11.94 -26.11
N ARG A 285 17.93 12.93 -26.11
CA ARG A 285 17.32 13.47 -27.34
C ARG A 285 18.11 14.62 -27.97
N MET A 286 19.04 15.23 -27.24
CA MET A 286 19.79 16.38 -27.73
C MET A 286 20.80 15.96 -28.79
N ARG A 287 20.84 16.71 -29.90
CA ARG A 287 21.79 16.50 -31.00
C ARG A 287 22.88 17.57 -31.07
N SER A 288 22.74 18.68 -30.34
CA SER A 288 23.66 19.81 -30.35
C SER A 288 24.56 19.79 -29.13
N LYS A 289 25.88 19.75 -29.36
CA LYS A 289 26.93 19.74 -28.34
C LYS A 289 26.89 20.98 -27.43
N THR A 290 26.73 22.17 -28.00
CA THR A 290 26.73 23.44 -27.25
C THR A 290 25.51 23.57 -26.34
N ILE A 291 24.34 23.14 -26.82
CA ILE A 291 23.10 23.16 -26.03
C ILE A 291 23.14 22.09 -24.94
N LEU A 292 23.73 20.93 -25.23
CA LEU A 292 23.92 19.85 -24.25
C LEU A 292 24.82 20.32 -23.10
N LEU A 293 25.94 21.00 -23.39
CA LEU A 293 26.85 21.54 -22.38
C LEU A 293 26.15 22.54 -21.45
N GLN A 294 25.44 23.53 -22.00
CA GLN A 294 24.70 24.51 -21.19
C GLN A 294 23.69 23.82 -20.25
N LYS A 295 22.98 22.83 -20.77
CA LYS A 295 21.92 22.14 -20.04
C LYS A 295 22.46 21.17 -18.99
N LEU A 296 23.62 20.57 -19.24
CA LEU A 296 24.37 19.78 -18.26
C LEU A 296 24.88 20.66 -17.11
N GLU A 297 25.33 21.89 -17.40
CA GLU A 297 25.73 22.86 -16.38
C GLU A 297 24.54 23.30 -15.51
N ASP A 298 23.38 23.59 -16.12
CA ASP A 298 22.13 23.87 -15.39
C ASP A 298 21.71 22.69 -14.50
N LEU A 299 21.83 21.45 -15.02
CA LEU A 299 21.54 20.25 -14.26
C LEU A 299 22.48 20.07 -13.07
N ASN A 300 23.77 20.32 -13.27
CA ASN A 300 24.79 20.20 -12.23
C ASN A 300 24.52 21.16 -11.07
N VAL A 301 24.05 22.39 -11.36
CA VAL A 301 23.61 23.34 -10.33
C VAL A 301 22.41 22.81 -9.55
N GLN A 302 21.41 22.24 -10.23
CA GLN A 302 20.24 21.64 -9.56
C GLN A 302 20.64 20.42 -8.71
N LEU A 303 21.48 19.52 -9.25
CA LEU A 303 22.01 18.33 -8.55
C LEU A 303 22.79 18.69 -7.29
N LYS A 304 23.62 19.74 -7.32
CA LYS A 304 24.33 20.26 -6.14
C LYS A 304 23.41 20.86 -5.08
N GLN A 305 22.26 21.40 -5.47
CA GLN A 305 21.23 21.80 -4.51
C GLN A 305 20.54 20.58 -3.89
N TYR A 306 20.36 19.49 -4.65
CA TYR A 306 19.77 18.24 -4.17
C TYR A 306 20.69 17.47 -3.20
N GLN A 307 22.00 17.45 -3.42
CA GLN A 307 22.98 16.82 -2.51
C GLN A 307 23.04 17.46 -1.12
N LYS A 308 22.62 18.73 -0.98
CA LYS A 308 22.53 19.44 0.31
C LYS A 308 21.28 19.09 1.12
N MET A 309 20.39 18.23 0.61
CA MET A 309 19.22 17.77 1.35
C MET A 309 19.56 16.54 2.18
N ASP A 310 19.68 16.72 3.49
CA ASP A 310 20.01 15.64 4.44
C ASP A 310 19.01 14.47 4.44
N HIS A 311 17.76 14.69 4.02
CA HIS A 311 16.68 13.69 4.06
C HIS A 311 15.69 13.83 2.91
N VAL A 312 15.50 12.74 2.15
CA VAL A 312 14.40 12.55 1.18
C VAL A 312 13.24 11.83 1.86
N SER A 313 12.01 12.28 1.62
CA SER A 313 10.79 11.63 2.12
C SER A 313 10.25 10.63 1.10
N ASP A 314 10.18 9.37 1.51
CA ASP A 314 9.50 8.31 0.77
C ASP A 314 8.01 8.32 1.15
N LYS A 315 7.16 8.71 0.20
CA LYS A 315 5.71 8.82 0.39
C LYS A 315 4.92 7.71 -0.31
N LEU A 316 5.59 6.62 -0.68
CA LEU A 316 4.95 5.52 -1.36
C LEU A 316 3.87 4.88 -0.49
N ASP A 317 2.74 4.59 -1.12
CA ASP A 317 1.69 3.78 -0.50
C ASP A 317 2.06 2.30 -0.63
N SER A 318 3.03 1.87 0.18
CA SER A 318 3.48 0.49 0.26
C SER A 318 2.42 -0.45 0.85
N LEU A 319 1.39 0.12 1.51
CA LEU A 319 0.28 -0.64 2.10
C LEU A 319 -0.67 -1.20 1.03
N LEU A 320 -0.79 -0.55 -0.13
CA LEU A 320 -1.51 -1.09 -1.30
C LEU A 320 -0.85 -2.35 -1.88
N VAL A 321 0.37 -2.63 -1.46
CA VAL A 321 1.35 -3.55 -2.04
C VAL A 321 1.94 -4.46 -0.95
N GLN A 322 1.25 -4.70 0.17
CA GLN A 322 1.79 -5.59 1.20
C GLN A 322 1.84 -7.05 0.75
N GLY A 323 2.92 -7.43 0.08
CA GLY A 323 3.32 -8.82 -0.11
C GLY A 323 4.01 -9.38 1.10
N ASP A 324 4.10 -10.70 1.13
CA ASP A 324 4.73 -11.48 2.18
C ASP A 324 6.08 -10.89 2.60
N ASP A 325 6.47 -11.18 3.85
CA ASP A 325 7.67 -10.67 4.52
C ASP A 325 8.95 -10.74 3.66
N ALA A 326 9.03 -11.60 2.64
CA ALA A 326 10.13 -11.63 1.69
C ALA A 326 10.26 -10.36 0.83
N TRP A 327 9.16 -9.84 0.27
CA TRP A 327 9.19 -8.60 -0.52
C TRP A 327 9.15 -7.35 0.36
N THR A 328 8.51 -7.42 1.53
CA THR A 328 8.58 -6.33 2.51
C THR A 328 10.02 -6.19 3.04
N LYS A 329 10.74 -7.29 3.30
CA LYS A 329 12.18 -7.27 3.61
C LYS A 329 13.04 -6.82 2.42
N LEU A 330 12.68 -7.16 1.18
CA LEU A 330 13.37 -6.67 -0.02
C LEU A 330 13.14 -5.16 -0.24
N PHE A 331 11.94 -4.65 0.03
CA PHE A 331 11.60 -3.23 0.00
C PHE A 331 12.23 -2.45 1.17
N GLU A 332 12.26 -3.02 2.38
CA GLU A 332 12.91 -2.44 3.56
C GLU A 332 14.44 -2.48 3.45
N SER A 333 15.04 -3.56 2.91
CA SER A 333 16.46 -3.58 2.57
C SER A 333 16.75 -2.58 1.45
N ASN A 334 15.86 -2.45 0.47
CA ASN A 334 15.94 -1.41 -0.54
C ASN A 334 15.76 0.00 0.04
N LYS A 335 15.08 0.22 1.17
CA LYS A 335 14.88 1.56 1.75
C LYS A 335 16.18 2.13 2.35
N ASN A 336 16.97 1.28 3.00
CA ASN A 336 18.31 1.63 3.49
C ASN A 336 19.34 1.69 2.35
N VAL A 337 19.20 0.83 1.34
CA VAL A 337 19.99 0.91 0.10
C VAL A 337 19.60 2.13 -0.73
N LEU A 338 18.34 2.59 -0.74
CA LEU A 338 17.84 3.72 -1.53
C LEU A 338 18.45 5.03 -1.06
N ASN A 339 18.55 5.29 0.25
CA ASN A 339 19.21 6.52 0.73
C ASN A 339 20.72 6.55 0.39
N GLY A 340 21.42 5.41 0.46
CA GLY A 340 22.81 5.30 0.00
C GLY A 340 22.96 5.31 -1.53
N SER A 341 21.99 4.70 -2.24
CA SER A 341 21.94 4.54 -3.69
C SER A 341 21.49 5.81 -4.41
N ILE A 342 20.74 6.70 -3.77
CA ILE A 342 20.33 7.98 -4.33
C ILE A 342 21.50 8.95 -4.25
N GLN A 343 22.20 9.04 -3.11
CA GLN A 343 23.42 9.83 -3.02
C GLN A 343 24.48 9.27 -3.98
N SER A 344 24.65 7.94 -4.05
CA SER A 344 25.51 7.28 -5.03
C SER A 344 25.06 7.52 -6.48
N ALA A 345 23.77 7.46 -6.80
CA ALA A 345 23.27 7.72 -8.15
C ALA A 345 23.42 9.19 -8.53
N TYR A 346 23.24 10.12 -7.59
CA TYR A 346 23.54 11.53 -7.79
C TYR A 346 25.03 11.77 -8.02
N THR A 347 25.90 11.14 -7.22
CA THR A 347 27.35 11.21 -7.43
C THR A 347 27.76 10.57 -8.76
N SER A 348 27.16 9.45 -9.15
CA SER A 348 27.44 8.79 -10.44
C SER A 348 26.93 9.62 -11.63
N VAL A 349 25.74 10.24 -11.52
CA VAL A 349 25.22 11.15 -12.54
C VAL A 349 26.06 12.43 -12.58
N GLU A 350 26.46 13.00 -11.45
CA GLU A 350 27.32 14.17 -11.38
C GLU A 350 28.71 13.88 -11.98
N LEU A 351 29.31 12.72 -11.68
CA LEU A 351 30.56 12.28 -12.29
C LEU A 351 30.40 12.09 -13.80
N LEU A 352 29.35 11.42 -14.26
CA LEU A 352 29.05 11.28 -15.70
C LEU A 352 28.82 12.63 -16.39
N VAL A 353 28.15 13.55 -15.71
CA VAL A 353 27.88 14.91 -16.21
C VAL A 353 29.19 15.70 -16.28
N ASN A 354 30.03 15.65 -15.24
CA ASN A 354 31.32 16.34 -15.19
C ASN A 354 32.29 15.76 -16.23
N ASP A 355 32.41 14.43 -16.34
CA ASP A 355 33.19 13.76 -17.38
C ASP A 355 32.69 14.10 -18.78
N ALA A 356 31.37 14.11 -19.00
CA ALA A 356 30.80 14.51 -20.29
C ALA A 356 31.10 15.98 -20.60
N VAL A 357 31.02 16.86 -19.62
CA VAL A 357 31.34 18.29 -19.78
C VAL A 357 32.82 18.49 -20.08
N GLU A 358 33.73 17.82 -19.39
CA GLU A 358 35.17 17.87 -19.68
C GLU A 358 35.51 17.30 -21.05
N ASN A 359 35.00 16.11 -21.39
CA ASN A 359 35.24 15.48 -22.70
C ASN A 359 34.68 16.31 -23.87
N LEU A 360 33.58 17.03 -23.67
CA LEU A 360 33.03 17.91 -24.69
C LEU A 360 33.79 19.24 -24.77
N LYS A 361 34.39 19.73 -23.67
CA LYS A 361 35.27 20.91 -23.65
C LYS A 361 36.66 20.61 -24.23
N THR A 362 37.18 19.39 -24.12
CA THR A 362 38.49 19.00 -24.69
C THR A 362 38.41 18.63 -26.18
N ASN A 363 37.30 18.04 -26.65
CA ASN A 363 37.08 17.76 -28.08
C ASN A 363 36.61 19.00 -28.88
N SER A 364 37.07 20.20 -28.53
CA SER A 364 36.82 21.46 -29.27
C SER A 364 38.02 21.92 -30.09
N GLU A 365 38.93 21.00 -30.43
CA GLU A 365 39.89 21.15 -31.53
C GLU A 365 39.46 20.31 -32.74
#